data_AF-A0A372ISL9-F1
#
_entry.id   AF-A0A372ISL9-F1
#
_cell.length_a   1.000
_cell.length_b   1.000
_cell.length_c   1.000
_cell.angle_alpha   90.00
_cell.angle_beta   90.00
_cell.angle_gamma   90.00
#
_symmetry.space_group_name_H-M   'P 1'
#
loop_
_entity.id
_entity.type
_entity.pdbx_description
1 polymer ?
#
loop_
_entity_poly.entity_id
_entity_poly.type
_entity_poly.pdbx_seq_one_letter_code
_entity_poly.pdbx_strand_id
1 'polypeptide(L)'
;MPACTITSQTAHGGIVTVGYPTVLINFMPASRIGDMHVCPMVTGIVPHVGGPFVLGSPTVLVGMMPQSRVTDQLVCVGPPDIAVMGAETVLVGMAGAGGVMGAMGGIAAMGASVPMQAPPASDSQPKATLQQDGTIQTSAPAGGRLPPITLQQPGWPDLPAKETPNFQSAQPVTIPEGTTIYRVIDDDSNPAGGYWAPDLPADEATWRSDCAVKPEWNSDGKVAVCKVPAGGMKAWMGPASSQGSLGGGGTQLWVPPGTAKPDAIFPSPWSGKGGK
;
A
#
# COMPACT_ATOMS: atom_id res chain seq x y z
N MET A 1 15.09 -5.85 -7.28
CA MET A 1 14.46 -6.39 -6.04
C MET A 1 13.41 -5.39 -5.57
N PRO A 2 12.34 -5.80 -4.85
CA PRO A 2 11.35 -4.85 -4.34
C PRO A 2 11.99 -3.71 -3.56
N ALA A 3 11.49 -2.49 -3.76
CA ALA A 3 12.04 -1.28 -3.15
C ALA A 3 11.64 -1.18 -1.68
N CYS A 4 12.56 -0.76 -0.81
CA CYS A 4 12.22 -0.43 0.57
C CYS A 4 11.74 1.02 0.70
N THR A 5 10.80 1.20 1.61
CA THR A 5 10.19 2.47 2.00
C THR A 5 10.14 2.54 3.52
N ILE A 6 9.75 3.70 4.06
CA ILE A 6 9.26 3.74 5.43
C ILE A 6 8.18 2.64 5.61
N THR A 7 8.17 1.99 6.77
CA THR A 7 7.36 0.82 7.15
C THR A 7 7.72 -0.53 6.51
N SER A 8 8.75 -0.59 5.64
CA SER A 8 9.30 -1.88 5.19
C SER A 8 9.75 -2.74 6.38
N GLN A 9 9.36 -4.02 6.39
CA GLN A 9 9.62 -4.91 7.52
C GLN A 9 11.03 -5.49 7.45
N THR A 10 11.62 -5.71 8.62
CA THR A 10 12.94 -6.34 8.78
C THR A 10 12.83 -7.73 9.39
N ALA A 11 13.86 -8.56 9.23
CA ALA A 11 13.87 -9.94 9.73
C ALA A 11 13.77 -10.01 11.25
N HIS A 12 14.20 -8.97 11.97
CA HIS A 12 14.03 -8.88 13.42
C HIS A 12 12.63 -8.40 13.84
N GLY A 13 11.66 -8.37 12.92
CA GLY A 13 10.30 -7.89 13.17
C GLY A 13 10.20 -6.36 13.32
N GLY A 14 11.27 -5.66 12.95
CA GLY A 14 11.36 -4.21 12.96
C GLY A 14 10.73 -3.57 11.73
N ILE A 15 10.68 -2.25 11.75
CA ILE A 15 10.25 -1.45 10.59
C ILE A 15 11.25 -0.34 10.30
N VAL A 16 11.40 -0.02 9.03
CA VAL A 16 12.11 1.19 8.58
C VAL A 16 11.31 2.42 8.99
N THR A 17 11.93 3.38 9.66
CA THR A 17 11.26 4.56 10.25
C THR A 17 11.64 5.87 9.59
N VAL A 18 12.66 5.86 8.74
CA VAL A 18 13.13 7.05 8.02
C VAL A 18 13.16 6.75 6.52
N GLY A 19 12.88 7.75 5.71
CA GLY A 19 12.96 7.68 4.26
C GLY A 19 13.15 9.05 3.65
N TYR A 20 13.43 9.10 2.36
CA TYR A 20 13.57 10.34 1.62
C TYR A 20 12.21 10.97 1.32
N PRO A 21 11.91 12.17 1.83
CA PRO A 21 10.55 12.71 1.82
C PRO A 21 10.05 13.12 0.43
N THR A 22 10.91 13.26 -0.57
CA THR A 22 10.52 13.78 -1.89
C THR A 22 10.37 12.71 -2.97
N VAL A 23 10.78 11.47 -2.69
CA VAL A 23 10.54 10.33 -3.59
C VAL A 23 9.67 9.34 -2.86
N LEU A 24 8.47 9.12 -3.40
CA LEU A 24 7.49 8.21 -2.82
C LEU A 24 7.39 6.95 -3.68
N ILE A 25 7.48 5.80 -3.04
CA ILE A 25 7.24 4.49 -3.63
C ILE A 25 6.02 3.91 -2.91
N ASN A 26 4.98 3.56 -3.65
CA ASN A 26 3.67 3.20 -3.08
C ASN A 26 3.22 4.21 -1.99
N PHE A 27 3.41 5.50 -2.27
CA PHE A 27 3.02 6.62 -1.39
C PHE A 27 3.75 6.69 -0.05
N MET A 28 4.84 5.95 0.09
CA MET A 28 5.71 5.97 1.26
C MET A 28 7.08 6.54 0.87
N PRO A 29 7.67 7.44 1.69
CA PRO A 29 9.05 7.87 1.54
C PRO A 29 9.99 6.71 1.25
N ALA A 30 10.69 6.79 0.11
CA ALA A 30 11.61 5.76 -0.34
C ALA A 30 12.85 5.73 0.56
N SER A 31 13.25 4.55 1.00
CA SER A 31 14.39 4.40 1.92
C SER A 31 15.70 4.22 1.19
N ARG A 32 16.80 4.66 1.80
CA ARG A 32 18.13 4.71 1.21
C ARG A 32 19.18 4.23 2.20
N ILE A 33 20.40 4.03 1.71
CA ILE A 33 21.56 3.89 2.62
C ILE A 33 21.55 5.05 3.62
N GLY A 34 21.74 4.71 4.91
CA GLY A 34 21.69 5.68 6.00
C GLY A 34 20.33 5.84 6.69
N ASP A 35 19.22 5.43 6.05
CA ASP A 35 17.90 5.53 6.67
C ASP A 35 17.69 4.42 7.72
N MET A 36 17.04 4.79 8.84
CA MET A 36 17.00 3.98 10.07
C MET A 36 15.84 2.99 10.12
N HIS A 37 16.04 1.89 10.85
CA HIS A 37 14.97 1.04 11.33
C HIS A 37 14.88 1.05 12.87
N VAL A 38 13.76 0.55 13.38
CA VAL A 38 13.60 0.18 14.80
C VAL A 38 13.56 -1.33 14.91
N CYS A 39 14.26 -1.89 15.90
CA CYS A 39 14.33 -3.33 16.13
C CYS A 39 13.67 -3.66 17.48
N PRO A 40 12.61 -4.49 17.51
CA PRO A 40 11.94 -4.86 18.76
C PRO A 40 12.60 -6.04 19.48
N MET A 41 13.59 -6.70 18.87
CA MET A 41 14.24 -7.87 19.46
C MET A 41 15.03 -7.53 20.73
N VAL A 42 15.18 -8.54 21.58
CA VAL A 42 15.98 -8.50 22.80
C VAL A 42 16.80 -9.79 22.86
N THR A 43 18.09 -9.68 23.15
CA THR A 43 18.94 -10.85 23.42
C THR A 43 19.20 -10.93 24.92
N GLY A 44 18.54 -11.89 25.59
CA GLY A 44 18.56 -11.99 27.04
C GLY A 44 17.92 -10.75 27.67
N ILE A 45 18.74 -9.92 28.33
CA ILE A 45 18.31 -8.66 28.94
C ILE A 45 18.71 -7.41 28.13
N VAL A 46 19.44 -7.59 27.02
CA VAL A 46 19.97 -6.47 26.22
C VAL A 46 19.02 -6.24 25.03
N PRO A 47 18.30 -5.11 24.99
CA PRO A 47 17.49 -4.76 23.84
C PRO A 47 18.37 -4.52 22.62
N HIS A 48 17.90 -4.93 21.45
CA HIS A 48 18.49 -4.47 20.21
C HIS A 48 18.19 -2.99 20.02
N VAL A 49 19.04 -2.32 19.25
CA VAL A 49 18.82 -0.94 18.81
C VAL A 49 18.95 -0.92 17.30
N GLY A 50 17.86 -0.56 16.63
CA GLY A 50 17.84 -0.47 15.18
C GLY A 50 18.79 0.61 14.67
N GLY A 51 19.38 0.35 13.50
CA GLY A 51 20.38 1.19 12.85
C GLY A 51 20.10 1.37 11.36
N PRO A 52 21.00 2.06 10.64
CA PRO A 52 20.77 2.43 9.25
C PRO A 52 20.93 1.24 8.29
N PHE A 53 20.31 1.34 7.11
CA PHE A 53 20.73 0.57 5.94
C PHE A 53 22.21 0.83 5.61
N VAL A 54 22.96 -0.23 5.34
CA VAL A 54 24.39 -0.17 4.93
C VAL A 54 24.62 -0.65 3.51
N LEU A 55 23.63 -1.32 2.90
CA LEU A 55 23.63 -1.70 1.50
C LEU A 55 22.44 -1.05 0.77
N GLY A 56 22.56 -0.95 -0.55
CA GLY A 56 21.55 -0.34 -1.41
C GLY A 56 21.82 -0.67 -2.89
N SER A 57 20.98 -0.13 -3.77
CA SER A 57 21.12 -0.29 -5.21
C SER A 57 22.37 0.42 -5.76
N PRO A 58 23.23 -0.26 -6.54
CA PRO A 58 24.43 0.38 -7.10
C PRO A 58 24.12 1.36 -8.24
N THR A 59 22.92 1.31 -8.81
CA THR A 59 22.56 2.07 -10.02
C THR A 59 21.35 2.97 -9.86
N VAL A 60 20.52 2.76 -8.83
CA VAL A 60 19.32 3.56 -8.60
C VAL A 60 19.53 4.43 -7.37
N LEU A 61 19.52 5.74 -7.59
CA LEU A 61 19.73 6.73 -6.55
C LEU A 61 18.43 7.44 -6.23
N VAL A 62 18.19 7.69 -4.94
CA VAL A 62 17.12 8.53 -4.43
C VAL A 62 17.74 9.64 -3.60
N GLY A 63 17.49 10.90 -3.97
CA GLY A 63 18.15 12.04 -3.34
C GLY A 63 19.69 11.93 -3.32
N MET A 64 20.28 11.45 -4.42
CA MET A 64 21.72 11.20 -4.60
C MET A 64 22.34 10.10 -3.70
N MET A 65 21.52 9.30 -3.01
CA MET A 65 22.01 8.13 -2.25
C MET A 65 21.42 6.83 -2.78
N PRO A 66 22.14 5.69 -2.72
CA PRO A 66 21.63 4.40 -3.14
C PRO A 66 20.28 4.04 -2.50
N GLN A 67 19.31 3.66 -3.34
CA GLN A 67 17.97 3.23 -2.90
C GLN A 67 18.05 1.85 -2.24
N SER A 68 17.47 1.72 -1.04
CA SER A 68 17.37 0.44 -0.31
C SER A 68 16.32 -0.48 -0.92
N ARG A 69 16.55 -1.78 -0.79
CA ARG A 69 15.73 -2.85 -1.37
C ARG A 69 15.57 -3.99 -0.38
N VAL A 70 14.60 -4.86 -0.63
CA VAL A 70 14.50 -6.15 0.07
C VAL A 70 15.83 -6.90 -0.10
N THR A 71 16.27 -7.56 0.97
CA THR A 71 17.57 -8.20 1.22
C THR A 71 18.78 -7.29 1.46
N ASP A 72 18.65 -5.96 1.31
CA ASP A 72 19.72 -5.06 1.71
C ASP A 72 19.86 -5.04 3.25
N GLN A 73 21.11 -5.05 3.74
CA GLN A 73 21.46 -5.20 5.14
C GLN A 73 21.33 -3.89 5.93
N LEU A 74 20.95 -4.00 7.20
CA LEU A 74 20.90 -2.92 8.19
C LEU A 74 21.81 -3.22 9.38
N VAL A 75 22.37 -2.16 9.98
CA VAL A 75 23.03 -2.27 11.28
C VAL A 75 21.99 -2.45 12.36
N CYS A 76 22.25 -3.35 13.30
CA CYS A 76 21.49 -3.45 14.54
C CYS A 76 22.48 -3.66 15.68
N VAL A 77 22.20 -3.11 16.87
CA VAL A 77 22.96 -3.41 18.09
C VAL A 77 22.53 -4.79 18.60
N GLY A 78 23.03 -5.81 17.89
CA GLY A 78 22.64 -7.22 17.89
C GLY A 78 23.29 -7.88 16.66
N PRO A 79 22.81 -9.05 16.19
CA PRO A 79 23.13 -9.51 14.84
C PRO A 79 22.69 -8.47 13.79
N PRO A 80 23.35 -8.36 12.63
CA PRO A 80 22.85 -7.52 11.55
C PRO A 80 21.45 -7.95 11.09
N ASP A 81 20.63 -6.97 10.72
CA ASP A 81 19.26 -7.19 10.25
C ASP A 81 19.19 -7.07 8.72
N ILE A 82 18.10 -7.53 8.12
CA ILE A 82 17.83 -7.44 6.68
C ILE A 82 16.39 -7.00 6.44
N ALA A 83 16.17 -6.19 5.41
CA ALA A 83 14.80 -5.90 4.98
C ALA A 83 14.20 -7.14 4.29
N VAL A 84 13.02 -7.57 4.73
CA VAL A 84 12.34 -8.77 4.23
C VAL A 84 11.09 -8.46 3.42
N MET A 85 10.47 -7.30 3.63
CA MET A 85 9.30 -6.85 2.87
C MET A 85 9.52 -5.43 2.34
N GLY A 86 9.01 -5.16 1.14
CA GLY A 86 9.07 -3.85 0.49
C GLY A 86 7.95 -3.70 -0.55
N ALA A 87 8.00 -2.65 -1.35
CA ALA A 87 7.06 -2.40 -2.43
C ALA A 87 7.29 -3.36 -3.60
N GLU A 88 6.51 -4.44 -3.67
CA GLU A 88 6.63 -5.47 -4.71
C GLU A 88 6.36 -4.95 -6.13
N THR A 89 5.54 -3.91 -6.24
CA THR A 89 5.21 -3.23 -7.51
C THR A 89 6.35 -2.37 -8.06
N VAL A 90 7.38 -2.05 -7.25
CA VAL A 90 8.51 -1.22 -7.65
C VAL A 90 9.81 -1.99 -7.47
N LEU A 91 10.33 -2.51 -8.57
CA LEU A 91 11.59 -3.23 -8.59
C LEU A 91 12.76 -2.27 -8.82
N VAL A 92 13.68 -2.23 -7.87
CA VAL A 92 14.88 -1.38 -7.90
C VAL A 92 16.11 -2.23 -8.20
N GLY A 93 16.81 -1.86 -9.28
CA GLY A 93 18.01 -2.52 -9.78
C GLY A 93 17.81 -3.99 -10.21
N MET A 94 18.88 -4.59 -10.75
CA MET A 94 18.93 -6.03 -11.00
C MET A 94 19.09 -6.78 -9.66
N ALA A 95 18.42 -7.93 -9.50
CA ALA A 95 18.75 -8.86 -8.42
C ALA A 95 20.21 -9.29 -8.60
N GLY A 96 21.07 -8.99 -7.62
CA GLY A 96 22.46 -9.46 -7.62
C GLY A 96 23.59 -8.43 -7.75
N ALA A 97 23.31 -7.12 -7.76
CA ALA A 97 24.38 -6.11 -7.90
C ALA A 97 24.88 -5.47 -6.58
N GLY A 98 24.52 -6.03 -5.41
CA GLY A 98 25.22 -5.79 -4.15
C GLY A 98 26.12 -7.00 -3.86
N GLY A 99 27.43 -6.86 -3.99
CA GLY A 99 28.37 -7.97 -4.12
C GLY A 99 28.48 -8.93 -2.92
N VAL A 100 28.70 -10.20 -3.28
CA VAL A 100 29.43 -11.28 -2.56
C VAL A 100 28.93 -11.69 -1.17
N MET A 101 27.73 -12.26 -1.09
CA MET A 101 27.51 -13.63 -0.59
C MET A 101 26.04 -14.03 -0.72
N GLY A 102 25.77 -15.22 -1.28
CA GLY A 102 24.59 -15.99 -0.89
C GLY A 102 23.38 -15.99 -1.83
N ALA A 103 23.59 -16.14 -3.14
CA ALA A 103 22.66 -16.96 -3.91
C ALA A 103 22.81 -18.42 -3.45
N MET A 104 22.10 -18.81 -2.38
CA MET A 104 21.76 -20.21 -2.04
C MET A 104 21.00 -20.24 -0.71
N GLY A 105 19.74 -20.70 -0.75
CA GLY A 105 19.05 -21.10 0.47
C GLY A 105 17.54 -20.92 0.48
N GLY A 106 16.84 -21.70 -0.35
CA GLY A 106 15.56 -22.34 0.02
C GLY A 106 14.39 -21.47 0.50
N ILE A 107 13.32 -21.50 -0.29
CA ILE A 107 11.95 -21.47 0.21
C ILE A 107 11.80 -22.48 1.36
N ALA A 108 11.32 -22.03 2.51
CA ALA A 108 10.55 -22.84 3.46
C ALA A 108 9.73 -21.94 4.38
N ALA A 109 8.40 -22.03 4.24
CA ALA A 109 7.44 -21.55 5.20
C ALA A 109 7.66 -22.20 6.57
N MET A 110 7.47 -21.45 7.66
CA MET A 110 7.06 -21.99 8.96
C MET A 110 6.07 -21.00 9.58
N GLY A 111 4.84 -21.47 9.75
CA GLY A 111 3.79 -20.74 10.45
C GLY A 111 4.17 -20.48 11.90
N ALA A 112 3.92 -19.26 12.35
CA ALA A 112 3.68 -18.96 13.75
C ALA A 112 2.49 -18.01 13.79
N SER A 113 1.35 -18.55 14.21
CA SER A 113 0.20 -17.77 14.65
C SER A 113 0.66 -16.77 15.70
N VAL A 114 0.72 -15.48 15.34
CA VAL A 114 0.86 -14.41 16.31
C VAL A 114 -0.51 -14.26 16.97
N PRO A 115 -0.66 -14.44 18.30
CA PRO A 115 -1.90 -14.11 18.96
C PRO A 115 -2.15 -12.61 18.78
N MET A 116 -3.36 -12.24 18.35
CA MET A 116 -3.80 -10.85 18.34
C MET A 116 -3.72 -10.29 19.77
N GLN A 117 -2.65 -9.57 20.08
CA GLN A 117 -2.62 -8.71 21.24
C GLN A 117 -3.40 -7.45 20.87
N ALA A 118 -4.54 -7.22 21.53
CA ALA A 118 -5.31 -6.00 21.36
C ALA A 118 -4.41 -4.77 21.60
N PRO A 119 -4.48 -3.73 20.76
CA PRO A 119 -3.66 -2.54 20.93
C PRO A 119 -4.03 -1.84 22.26
N PRO A 120 -3.06 -1.25 22.96
CA PRO A 120 -3.37 -0.47 24.16
C PRO A 120 -4.25 0.72 23.77
N ALA A 121 -5.26 1.00 24.60
CA ALA A 121 -6.11 2.16 24.46
C ALA A 121 -5.25 3.44 24.50
N SER A 122 -5.10 4.09 23.36
CA SER A 122 -4.66 5.49 23.28
C SER A 122 -5.73 6.26 22.55
N ASP A 123 -6.01 7.49 22.99
CA ASP A 123 -7.07 8.40 22.55
C ASP A 123 -7.07 8.73 21.04
N SER A 124 -7.30 7.74 20.18
CA SER A 124 -7.29 7.89 18.74
C SER A 124 -8.67 8.32 18.24
N GLN A 125 -9.06 9.56 18.54
CA GLN A 125 -10.01 10.25 17.68
C GLN A 125 -9.37 10.40 16.28
N PRO A 126 -10.12 10.15 15.19
CA PRO A 126 -9.61 10.31 13.82
C PRO A 126 -9.03 11.72 13.64
N LYS A 127 -7.78 11.81 13.21
CA LYS A 127 -7.10 13.11 13.04
C LYS A 127 -7.33 13.58 11.62
N ALA A 128 -8.08 14.66 11.48
CA ALA A 128 -8.16 15.46 10.27
C ALA A 128 -7.25 16.68 10.45
N THR A 129 -6.16 16.75 9.70
CA THR A 129 -5.19 17.85 9.76
C THR A 129 -5.31 18.68 8.48
N LEU A 130 -5.63 19.96 8.64
CA LEU A 130 -5.52 20.94 7.57
C LEU A 130 -4.03 21.14 7.27
N GLN A 131 -3.62 20.76 6.08
CA GLN A 131 -2.26 21.00 5.59
C GLN A 131 -2.12 22.46 5.12
N GLN A 132 -0.87 22.90 4.99
CA GLN A 132 -0.54 24.28 4.59
C GLN A 132 -1.07 24.67 3.20
N ASP A 133 -1.41 23.69 2.36
CA ASP A 133 -1.98 23.89 1.02
C ASP A 133 -3.52 23.97 1.02
N GLY A 134 -4.15 23.92 2.19
CA GLY A 134 -5.61 23.93 2.33
C GLY A 134 -6.27 22.55 2.21
N THR A 135 -5.50 21.46 1.98
CA THR A 135 -6.03 20.09 2.00
C THR A 135 -6.32 19.62 3.42
N ILE A 136 -7.31 18.74 3.57
CA ILE A 136 -7.50 17.99 4.81
C ILE A 136 -6.91 16.60 4.61
N GLN A 137 -5.78 16.31 5.26
CA GLN A 137 -5.23 14.96 5.37
C GLN A 137 -5.84 14.29 6.58
N THR A 138 -6.40 13.10 6.38
CA THR A 138 -7.07 12.37 7.43
C THR A 138 -6.47 10.98 7.59
N SER A 139 -6.30 10.54 8.83
CA SER A 139 -5.94 9.16 9.14
C SER A 139 -6.89 8.61 10.19
N ALA A 140 -7.44 7.44 9.90
CA ALA A 140 -8.07 6.58 10.87
C ALA A 140 -7.01 5.66 11.51
N PRO A 141 -7.28 5.10 12.70
CA PRO A 141 -6.52 3.94 13.19
C PRO A 141 -6.50 2.83 12.13
N ALA A 142 -5.50 1.94 12.17
CA ALA A 142 -5.44 0.81 11.25
C ALA A 142 -6.74 -0.02 11.31
N GLY A 143 -7.38 -0.26 10.16
CA GLY A 143 -8.69 -0.90 10.07
C GLY A 143 -9.89 0.00 10.42
N GLY A 144 -9.66 1.30 10.70
CA GLY A 144 -10.69 2.28 11.02
C GLY A 144 -11.37 2.91 9.80
N ARG A 145 -12.29 3.84 10.04
CA ARG A 145 -12.98 4.61 9.00
C ARG A 145 -12.75 6.08 9.20
N LEU A 146 -12.59 6.82 8.11
CA LEU A 146 -12.66 8.27 8.16
C LEU A 146 -14.06 8.73 8.59
N PRO A 147 -14.17 9.86 9.31
CA PRO A 147 -15.46 10.47 9.60
C PRO A 147 -16.13 10.94 8.30
N PRO A 148 -17.48 11.02 8.26
CA PRO A 148 -18.20 11.51 7.10
C PRO A 148 -17.99 13.02 6.94
N ILE A 149 -16.96 13.39 6.17
CA ILE A 149 -16.60 14.77 5.86
C ILE A 149 -16.33 14.91 4.37
N THR A 150 -16.74 16.03 3.76
CA THR A 150 -16.37 16.31 2.37
C THR A 150 -14.92 16.77 2.33
N LEU A 151 -14.07 16.10 1.55
CA LEU A 151 -12.69 16.56 1.31
C LEU A 151 -12.66 17.36 0.02
N GLN A 152 -12.01 18.52 0.07
CA GLN A 152 -11.85 19.41 -1.07
C GLN A 152 -10.36 19.65 -1.32
N GLN A 153 -9.98 19.67 -2.59
CA GLN A 153 -8.64 20.07 -3.01
C GLN A 153 -8.72 20.83 -4.34
N PRO A 154 -8.19 22.06 -4.45
CA PRO A 154 -8.22 22.82 -5.70
C PRO A 154 -7.62 22.03 -6.88
N GLY A 155 -8.41 21.83 -7.93
CA GLY A 155 -8.01 21.08 -9.13
C GLY A 155 -8.27 19.57 -9.06
N TRP A 156 -8.85 19.07 -7.97
CA TRP A 156 -9.35 17.70 -7.82
C TRP A 156 -10.87 17.71 -7.65
N PRO A 157 -11.55 16.60 -7.95
CA PRO A 157 -12.97 16.46 -7.61
C PRO A 157 -13.14 16.47 -6.09
N ASP A 158 -14.25 17.02 -5.60
CA ASP A 158 -14.62 16.89 -4.19
C ASP A 158 -14.87 15.42 -3.85
N LEU A 159 -14.30 14.92 -2.75
CA LEU A 159 -14.66 13.61 -2.18
C LEU A 159 -15.84 13.82 -1.22
N PRO A 160 -17.06 13.37 -1.56
CA PRO A 160 -18.24 13.65 -0.74
C PRO A 160 -18.18 12.97 0.63
N ALA A 161 -18.81 13.58 1.64
CA ALA A 161 -18.94 13.03 2.99
C ALA A 161 -19.49 11.60 3.08
N LYS A 162 -20.25 11.17 2.08
CA LYS A 162 -20.78 9.79 1.98
C LYS A 162 -19.74 8.76 1.53
N GLU A 163 -18.69 9.19 0.83
CA GLU A 163 -17.65 8.32 0.26
C GLU A 163 -16.41 8.24 1.17
N THR A 164 -16.15 9.27 1.97
CA THR A 164 -15.01 9.32 2.90
C THR A 164 -14.96 8.14 3.87
N PRO A 165 -16.06 7.67 4.49
CA PRO A 165 -16.03 6.53 5.41
C PRO A 165 -15.63 5.19 4.77
N ASN A 166 -15.49 5.13 3.44
CA ASN A 166 -14.97 3.97 2.73
C ASN A 166 -13.43 3.93 2.74
N PHE A 167 -12.77 4.97 3.25
CA PHE A 167 -11.31 5.07 3.35
C PHE A 167 -10.84 5.03 4.81
N GLN A 168 -9.65 4.44 5.04
CA GLN A 168 -8.91 4.59 6.30
C GLN A 168 -8.11 5.90 6.32
N SER A 169 -7.64 6.30 5.14
CA SER A 169 -7.04 7.60 4.85
C SER A 169 -7.29 7.91 3.37
N ALA A 170 -7.33 9.18 3.01
CA ALA A 170 -7.56 9.59 1.63
C ALA A 170 -6.67 10.78 1.27
N GLN A 171 -6.06 10.73 0.10
CA GLN A 171 -5.21 11.80 -0.44
C GLN A 171 -5.51 12.07 -1.92
N PRO A 172 -5.43 13.33 -2.37
CA PRO A 172 -5.60 13.67 -3.78
C PRO A 172 -4.38 13.21 -4.58
N VAL A 173 -4.59 12.53 -5.71
CA VAL A 173 -3.52 12.04 -6.60
C VAL A 173 -3.79 12.36 -8.06
N THR A 174 -2.71 12.48 -8.84
CA THR A 174 -2.78 12.54 -10.29
C THR A 174 -2.33 11.20 -10.84
N ILE A 175 -3.24 10.49 -11.50
CA ILE A 175 -2.95 9.24 -12.17
C ILE A 175 -2.36 9.59 -13.55
N PRO A 176 -1.16 9.10 -13.91
CA PRO A 176 -0.54 9.39 -15.19
C PRO A 176 -1.38 8.89 -16.37
N GLU A 177 -1.32 9.62 -17.48
CA GLU A 177 -1.86 9.17 -18.76
C GLU A 177 -1.38 7.75 -19.11
N GLY A 178 -2.29 6.94 -19.64
CA GLY A 178 -1.97 5.58 -20.08
C GLY A 178 -1.86 4.55 -18.96
N THR A 179 -1.91 4.96 -17.69
CA THR A 179 -2.03 4.04 -16.54
C THR A 179 -3.30 3.21 -16.69
N THR A 180 -3.21 1.91 -16.42
CA THR A 180 -4.39 1.03 -16.43
C THR A 180 -4.93 0.91 -15.02
N ILE A 181 -6.23 1.09 -14.85
CA ILE A 181 -6.95 0.92 -13.59
C ILE A 181 -8.08 -0.09 -13.76
N TYR A 182 -8.42 -0.79 -12.69
CA TYR A 182 -9.31 -1.94 -12.70
C TYR A 182 -10.51 -1.74 -11.80
N ARG A 183 -11.66 -2.28 -12.16
CA ARG A 183 -12.84 -2.34 -11.31
C ARG A 183 -13.48 -3.71 -11.45
N VAL A 184 -13.54 -4.44 -10.35
CA VAL A 184 -14.27 -5.71 -10.30
C VAL A 184 -15.76 -5.40 -10.22
N ILE A 185 -16.55 -6.00 -11.09
CA ILE A 185 -17.99 -5.76 -11.27
C ILE A 185 -18.74 -7.08 -11.47
N ASP A 186 -20.02 -7.07 -11.13
CA ASP A 186 -21.00 -8.09 -11.53
C ASP A 186 -21.92 -7.56 -12.65
N ASP A 187 -22.96 -8.33 -13.00
CA ASP A 187 -23.90 -7.97 -14.06
C ASP A 187 -24.77 -6.74 -13.74
N ASP A 188 -24.97 -6.45 -12.46
CA ASP A 188 -25.83 -5.35 -11.98
C ASP A 188 -25.03 -4.07 -11.69
N SER A 189 -23.71 -4.16 -11.66
CA SER A 189 -22.80 -3.06 -11.39
C SER A 189 -22.69 -2.06 -12.55
N ASN A 190 -22.66 -0.77 -12.23
CA ASN A 190 -22.24 0.26 -13.20
C ASN A 190 -20.71 0.12 -13.49
N PRO A 191 -20.30 -0.19 -14.73
CA PRO A 191 -18.89 -0.33 -15.08
C PRO A 191 -18.08 0.96 -14.91
N ALA A 192 -18.72 2.12 -15.10
CA ALA A 192 -18.11 3.44 -14.89
C ALA A 192 -18.36 3.98 -13.47
N GLY A 193 -18.42 3.09 -12.47
CA GLY A 193 -18.60 3.46 -11.07
C GLY A 193 -17.42 4.25 -10.50
N GLY A 194 -17.55 4.71 -9.24
CA GLY A 194 -16.56 5.61 -8.65
C GLY A 194 -15.31 4.95 -8.10
N TYR A 195 -15.36 3.66 -7.75
CA TYR A 195 -14.26 2.95 -7.09
C TYR A 195 -13.45 2.10 -8.06
N TRP A 196 -12.13 2.25 -8.01
CA TRP A 196 -11.19 1.57 -8.89
C TRP A 196 -9.99 1.08 -8.07
N ALA A 197 -9.26 0.11 -8.59
CA ALA A 197 -8.00 -0.38 -8.05
C ALA A 197 -6.87 -0.03 -9.02
N PRO A 198 -5.69 0.37 -8.51
CA PRO A 198 -4.52 0.61 -9.36
C PRO A 198 -4.01 -0.69 -9.99
N ASP A 199 -4.20 -1.81 -9.30
CA ASP A 199 -3.76 -3.13 -9.72
C ASP A 199 -4.94 -4.11 -9.73
N LEU A 200 -4.88 -5.09 -10.62
CA LEU A 200 -5.83 -6.19 -10.59
C LEU A 200 -5.47 -7.10 -9.41
N PRO A 201 -6.41 -7.42 -8.51
CA PRO A 201 -6.16 -8.35 -7.41
C PRO A 201 -5.62 -9.70 -7.90
N ALA A 202 -4.82 -10.39 -7.08
CA ALA A 202 -4.26 -11.68 -7.45
C ALA A 202 -5.33 -12.78 -7.55
N ASP A 203 -6.33 -12.73 -6.65
CA ASP A 203 -7.48 -13.62 -6.59
C ASP A 203 -8.69 -12.95 -5.90
N GLU A 204 -9.83 -13.64 -5.94
CA GLU A 204 -11.12 -13.19 -5.38
C GLU A 204 -11.07 -12.96 -3.87
N ALA A 205 -10.33 -13.80 -3.13
CA ALA A 205 -10.25 -13.73 -1.68
C ALA A 205 -9.45 -12.50 -1.24
N THR A 206 -8.31 -12.25 -1.89
CA THR A 206 -7.49 -11.04 -1.71
C THR A 206 -8.32 -9.81 -2.06
N TRP A 207 -9.01 -9.79 -3.20
CA TRP A 207 -9.87 -8.66 -3.58
C TRP A 207 -10.93 -8.35 -2.51
N ARG A 208 -11.69 -9.35 -2.06
CA ARG A 208 -12.74 -9.14 -1.06
C ARG A 208 -12.18 -8.68 0.29
N SER A 209 -11.07 -9.26 0.72
CA SER A 209 -10.39 -8.88 1.96
C SER A 209 -9.89 -7.44 1.90
N ASP A 210 -9.17 -7.11 0.84
CA ASP A 210 -8.39 -5.87 0.73
C ASP A 210 -9.25 -4.68 0.34
N CYS A 211 -10.21 -4.87 -0.57
CA CYS A 211 -11.18 -3.85 -0.97
C CYS A 211 -12.45 -3.84 -0.10
N ALA A 212 -12.53 -4.75 0.88
CA ALA A 212 -13.66 -4.88 1.81
C ALA A 212 -15.03 -5.03 1.11
N VAL A 213 -15.05 -5.78 0.00
CA VAL A 213 -16.28 -6.01 -0.80
C VAL A 213 -16.98 -7.28 -0.32
N LYS A 214 -18.23 -7.13 0.10
CA LYS A 214 -19.06 -8.25 0.54
C LYS A 214 -19.64 -9.02 -0.65
N PRO A 215 -19.76 -10.36 -0.56
CA PRO A 215 -20.42 -11.17 -1.59
C PRO A 215 -21.84 -10.71 -1.91
N GLU A 216 -22.56 -10.15 -0.92
CA GLU A 216 -23.93 -9.66 -1.10
C GLU A 216 -24.03 -8.34 -1.89
N TRP A 217 -22.90 -7.65 -2.13
CA TRP A 217 -22.85 -6.36 -2.82
C TRP A 217 -22.31 -6.45 -4.23
N ASN A 218 -21.47 -7.44 -4.47
CA ASN A 218 -20.90 -7.70 -5.77
C ASN A 218 -20.64 -9.21 -5.88
N SER A 219 -21.35 -9.84 -6.81
CA SER A 219 -21.24 -11.28 -7.05
C SER A 219 -19.96 -11.67 -7.79
N ASP A 220 -19.12 -10.70 -8.14
CA ASP A 220 -18.02 -10.82 -9.09
C ASP A 220 -18.51 -11.25 -10.49
N GLY A 221 -17.58 -11.58 -11.38
CA GLY A 221 -17.83 -12.21 -12.68
C GLY A 221 -17.12 -11.47 -13.80
N LYS A 222 -16.83 -10.17 -13.62
CA LYS A 222 -16.20 -9.34 -14.64
C LYS A 222 -15.23 -8.32 -14.04
N VAL A 223 -14.28 -7.90 -14.87
CA VAL A 223 -13.35 -6.81 -14.59
C VAL A 223 -13.51 -5.77 -15.68
N ALA A 224 -13.92 -4.57 -15.28
CA ALA A 224 -13.83 -3.38 -16.10
C ALA A 224 -12.40 -2.83 -16.04
N VAL A 225 -11.83 -2.54 -17.20
CA VAL A 225 -10.48 -2.00 -17.36
C VAL A 225 -10.60 -0.63 -18.00
N CYS A 226 -9.97 0.36 -17.38
CA CYS A 226 -9.92 1.72 -17.91
C CYS A 226 -8.47 2.14 -18.08
N LYS A 227 -8.12 2.64 -19.27
CA LYS A 227 -6.86 3.33 -19.51
C LYS A 227 -7.05 4.82 -19.28
N VAL A 228 -6.25 5.38 -18.39
CA VAL A 228 -6.32 6.80 -18.04
C VAL A 228 -6.11 7.65 -19.29
N PRO A 229 -7.01 8.61 -19.59
CA PRO A 229 -6.99 9.38 -20.81
C PRO A 229 -5.80 10.34 -20.88
N ALA A 230 -5.64 10.95 -22.06
CA ALA A 230 -4.62 11.96 -22.30
C ALA A 230 -4.72 13.12 -21.31
N GLY A 231 -3.58 13.53 -20.74
CA GLY A 231 -3.54 14.55 -19.68
C GLY A 231 -3.73 14.01 -18.25
N GLY A 232 -3.86 12.70 -18.08
CA GLY A 232 -3.98 12.05 -16.77
C GLY A 232 -5.38 12.18 -16.15
N MET A 233 -5.53 11.70 -14.91
CA MET A 233 -6.79 11.75 -14.18
C MET A 233 -6.58 12.17 -12.73
N LYS A 234 -7.47 13.01 -12.20
CA LYS A 234 -7.44 13.46 -10.80
C LYS A 234 -8.37 12.59 -9.99
N ALA A 235 -7.84 11.97 -8.93
CA ALA A 235 -8.55 11.01 -8.10
C ALA A 235 -8.22 11.20 -6.63
N TRP A 236 -9.01 10.58 -5.76
CA TRP A 236 -8.65 10.33 -4.36
C TRP A 236 -8.15 8.91 -4.23
N MET A 237 -7.16 8.68 -3.38
CA MET A 237 -6.61 7.36 -3.14
C MET A 237 -6.33 7.11 -1.68
N GLY A 238 -6.47 5.86 -1.26
CA GLY A 238 -6.00 5.40 0.02
C GLY A 238 -6.51 4.01 0.35
N PRO A 239 -6.21 3.51 1.56
CA PRO A 239 -6.60 2.18 1.98
C PRO A 239 -8.12 2.10 2.14
N ALA A 240 -8.72 1.01 1.67
CA ALA A 240 -10.14 0.72 1.90
C ALA A 240 -10.41 0.48 3.38
N SER A 241 -11.50 1.05 3.89
CA SER A 241 -11.96 0.82 5.24
C SER A 241 -12.42 -0.61 5.45
N SER A 242 -12.27 -1.09 6.69
CA SER A 242 -12.80 -2.38 7.08
C SER A 242 -14.32 -2.43 6.96
N GLN A 243 -14.86 -3.59 6.59
CA GLN A 243 -16.30 -3.84 6.46
C GLN A 243 -16.67 -5.14 7.20
N GLY A 244 -17.11 -5.01 8.46
CA GLY A 244 -17.42 -6.17 9.30
C GLY A 244 -16.16 -6.98 9.62
N SER A 245 -16.11 -8.24 9.19
CA SER A 245 -14.94 -9.12 9.35
C SER A 245 -13.86 -8.91 8.29
N LEU A 246 -14.12 -8.11 7.26
CA LEU A 246 -13.13 -7.79 6.22
C LEU A 246 -12.26 -6.63 6.71
N GLY A 247 -10.95 -6.88 6.82
CA GLY A 247 -10.00 -5.90 7.36
C GLY A 247 -9.85 -4.64 6.50
N GLY A 248 -10.13 -4.74 5.20
CA GLY A 248 -9.78 -3.70 4.24
C GLY A 248 -8.26 -3.51 4.16
N GLY A 249 -7.82 -2.30 3.82
CA GLY A 249 -6.40 -1.93 3.78
C GLY A 249 -5.79 -1.97 2.38
N GLY A 250 -6.47 -2.57 1.40
CA GLY A 250 -6.09 -2.51 0.00
C GLY A 250 -6.17 -1.08 -0.54
N THR A 251 -5.24 -0.74 -1.44
CA THR A 251 -5.27 0.58 -2.09
C THR A 251 -6.45 0.65 -3.04
N GLN A 252 -7.33 1.64 -2.84
CA GLN A 252 -8.41 1.96 -3.75
C GLN A 252 -8.33 3.41 -4.20
N LEU A 253 -8.85 3.65 -5.39
CA LEU A 253 -9.03 4.94 -6.03
C LEU A 253 -10.52 5.29 -6.03
N TRP A 254 -10.81 6.58 -5.83
CA TRP A 254 -12.12 7.14 -6.05
C TRP A 254 -12.07 8.29 -7.05
N VAL A 255 -12.96 8.23 -8.03
CA VAL A 255 -13.28 9.32 -8.95
C VAL A 255 -14.80 9.48 -9.02
N PRO A 256 -15.34 10.64 -9.43
CA PRO A 256 -16.76 10.76 -9.71
C PRO A 256 -17.21 9.68 -10.72
N PRO A 257 -18.35 9.01 -10.48
CA PRO A 257 -18.88 8.05 -11.45
C PRO A 257 -19.02 8.68 -12.84
N GLY A 258 -18.59 7.94 -13.87
CA GLY A 258 -18.53 8.41 -15.25
C GLY A 258 -17.23 9.12 -15.65
N THR A 259 -16.34 9.44 -14.70
CA THR A 259 -15.01 10.02 -15.00
C THR A 259 -14.08 8.99 -15.64
N ALA A 260 -13.93 7.82 -15.00
CA ALA A 260 -13.22 6.68 -15.59
C ALA A 260 -14.19 5.91 -16.50
N LYS A 261 -13.87 5.83 -17.78
CA LYS A 261 -14.68 5.17 -18.80
C LYS A 261 -13.98 3.87 -19.19
N PRO A 262 -14.49 2.70 -18.78
CA PRO A 262 -13.86 1.44 -19.15
C PRO A 262 -13.81 1.28 -20.67
N ASP A 263 -12.62 0.99 -21.17
CA ASP A 263 -12.34 0.71 -22.57
C ASP A 263 -12.47 -0.79 -22.88
N ALA A 264 -12.48 -1.63 -21.84
CA ALA A 264 -12.79 -3.05 -21.97
C ALA A 264 -13.43 -3.64 -20.71
N ILE A 265 -14.19 -4.72 -20.90
CA ILE A 265 -14.76 -5.54 -19.83
C ILE A 265 -14.50 -7.00 -20.19
N PHE A 266 -13.87 -7.74 -19.27
CA PHE A 266 -13.56 -9.16 -19.45
C PHE A 266 -14.07 -9.97 -18.28
N PRO A 267 -14.25 -11.30 -18.41
CA PRO A 267 -14.46 -12.17 -17.26
C PRO A 267 -13.32 -11.98 -16.23
N SER A 268 -13.64 -12.02 -14.94
CA SER A 268 -12.58 -11.95 -13.92
C SER A 268 -11.62 -13.14 -14.07
N PRO A 269 -10.31 -13.00 -13.84
CA PRO A 269 -9.34 -14.10 -13.99
C PRO A 269 -9.63 -15.32 -13.10
N TRP A 270 -10.44 -15.12 -12.06
CA TRP A 270 -10.90 -16.13 -11.11
C TRP A 270 -12.38 -16.53 -11.32
N SER A 271 -13.10 -15.93 -12.28
CA SER A 271 -14.45 -16.36 -12.64
C SER A 271 -14.47 -17.84 -13.02
N GLY A 272 -15.25 -18.64 -12.29
CA GLY A 272 -15.37 -20.08 -12.48
C GLY A 272 -14.34 -20.95 -11.75
N LYS A 273 -13.41 -20.39 -10.95
CA LYS A 273 -12.43 -21.17 -10.16
C LYS A 273 -12.82 -21.48 -8.71
N GLY A 274 -14.00 -21.07 -8.26
CA GLY A 274 -14.58 -21.58 -7.01
C GLY A 274 -15.44 -20.55 -6.29
N GLY A 275 -16.77 -20.73 -6.38
CA GLY A 275 -17.76 -19.86 -5.74
C GLY A 275 -19.19 -20.41 -5.75
N LYS A 276 -19.34 -21.74 -5.78
CA LYS A 276 -20.43 -22.49 -5.13
C LYS A 276 -19.82 -23.76 -4.55
#